data_AF-A0A7V4WWS1-F1
#
_entry.id   AF-A0A7V4WWS1-F1
#
_cell.length_a   1.000
_cell.length_b   1.000
_cell.length_c   1.000
_cell.angle_alpha   90.00
_cell.angle_beta   90.00
_cell.angle_gamma   90.00
#
_symmetry.space_group_name_H-M   'P 1'
#
loop_
_entity.id
_entity.type
_entity.pdbx_description
1 polymer ?
#
loop_
_entity_poly.entity_id
_entity_poly.type
_entity_poly.pdbx_seq_one_letter_code
_entity_poly.pdbx_strand_id
1 'polypeptide(L)'
;MNKVVWKLGMVLALFSILLISACAKPPTEEMAKADKAIADAKAKEADLYVPDIFTKAQDQMNKANEMVTAKKYKEAKTAALEVVKLTQEAVSLIEQNKQKMKEELEKMLPDLQKALDETKSAATAAIKKKAVSSKEELQSTIGKFELDMTSVKEQLQAGKIKQASDLAKMLLEQINAQKQSLIDMAAQQKPAKK
;
A
#
# COMPACT_ATOMS: atom_id res chain seq x y z
N MET A 1 -55.90 30.08 46.37
CA MET A 1 -55.04 29.46 45.35
C MET A 1 -53.63 29.98 45.53
N ASN A 2 -52.73 29.11 46.00
CA ASN A 2 -51.48 29.47 46.65
C ASN A 2 -50.45 29.99 45.63
N LYS A 3 -50.12 31.29 45.72
CA LYS A 3 -49.05 31.95 44.93
C LYS A 3 -47.71 31.20 44.99
N VAL A 4 -47.50 30.42 46.06
CA VAL A 4 -46.34 29.54 46.26
C VAL A 4 -46.31 28.38 45.26
N VAL A 5 -47.45 27.76 44.95
CA VAL A 5 -47.55 26.63 44.00
C VAL A 5 -47.31 27.10 42.57
N TRP A 6 -47.75 28.32 42.24
CA TRP A 6 -47.50 28.92 40.92
C TRP A 6 -46.03 29.32 40.72
N LYS A 7 -45.38 29.88 41.75
CA LYS A 7 -43.95 30.19 41.71
C LYS A 7 -43.05 28.94 41.66
N LEU A 8 -43.45 27.86 42.34
CA LEU A 8 -42.70 26.59 42.31
C LEU A 8 -42.82 25.89 40.95
N GLY A 9 -44.00 25.93 40.31
CA GLY A 9 -44.20 25.38 38.97
C GLY A 9 -43.43 26.13 37.88
N MET A 10 -43.28 27.46 38.00
CA MET A 10 -42.56 28.29 37.03
C MET A 10 -41.04 28.07 37.06
N VAL A 11 -40.46 27.82 38.25
CA VAL A 11 -39.03 27.50 38.40
C VAL A 11 -38.71 26.10 37.86
N LEU A 12 -39.60 25.12 38.08
CA LEU A 12 -39.44 23.76 37.55
C LEU A 12 -39.52 23.73 36.02
N ALA A 13 -40.42 24.53 35.42
CA ALA A 13 -40.52 24.66 33.96
C ALA A 13 -39.30 25.33 33.31
N LEU A 14 -38.68 26.33 33.98
CA LEU A 14 -37.45 26.97 33.51
C LEU A 14 -36.22 26.05 33.59
N PHE A 15 -36.16 25.15 34.58
CA PHE A 15 -35.08 24.16 34.71
C PHE A 15 -35.17 23.06 33.63
N SER A 16 -36.39 22.69 33.19
CA SER A 16 -36.61 21.74 32.10
C SER A 16 -36.16 22.26 30.72
N ILE A 17 -36.13 23.59 30.50
CA ILE A 17 -35.71 24.20 29.22
C ILE A 17 -34.18 24.22 29.07
N LEU A 18 -33.43 24.26 30.18
CA LEU A 18 -31.96 24.22 30.18
C LEU A 18 -31.37 22.82 29.86
N LEU A 19 -32.17 21.76 29.96
CA LEU A 19 -31.74 20.39 29.65
C LEU A 19 -31.82 20.05 28.14
N ILE A 20 -32.38 20.93 27.31
CA ILE A 20 -32.60 20.67 25.88
C ILE A 20 -31.42 21.17 25.01
N SER A 21 -30.50 21.97 25.57
CA SER A 21 -29.32 22.49 24.86
C SER A 21 -28.11 21.55 24.83
N ALA A 22 -28.26 20.28 25.22
CA ALA A 22 -27.19 19.28 25.16
C ALA A 22 -27.03 18.60 23.78
N CYS A 23 -27.42 19.26 22.69
CA CYS A 23 -26.97 18.87 21.36
C CYS A 23 -25.45 19.10 21.29
N ALA A 24 -24.66 18.05 21.56
CA ALA A 24 -23.22 18.11 21.46
C ALA A 24 -22.82 18.67 20.08
N LYS A 25 -21.90 19.63 20.05
CA LYS A 25 -21.40 20.22 18.80
C LYS A 25 -20.59 19.15 18.04
N PRO A 26 -20.70 19.06 16.71
CA PRO A 26 -19.84 18.19 15.91
C PRO A 26 -18.33 18.49 16.14
N PRO A 27 -17.44 17.49 16.10
CA PRO A 27 -16.02 17.65 16.39
C PRO A 27 -15.24 18.16 15.16
N THR A 28 -15.63 19.32 14.62
CA THR A 28 -15.14 19.84 13.33
C THR A 28 -13.63 20.07 13.31
N GLU A 29 -13.05 20.52 14.42
CA GLU A 29 -11.61 20.79 14.51
C GLU A 29 -10.80 19.48 14.47
N GLU A 30 -11.25 18.46 15.21
CA GLU A 30 -10.58 17.16 15.23
C GLU A 30 -10.69 16.45 13.88
N MET A 31 -11.84 16.54 13.20
CA MET A 31 -12.00 15.99 11.84
C MET A 31 -11.05 16.68 10.85
N ALA A 32 -10.98 18.02 10.85
CA ALA A 32 -10.07 18.74 9.98
C ALA A 32 -8.59 18.43 10.27
N LYS A 33 -8.23 18.23 11.54
CA LYS A 33 -6.89 17.80 11.94
C LYS A 33 -6.58 16.39 11.44
N ALA A 34 -7.54 15.47 11.53
CA ALA A 34 -7.41 14.10 11.03
C ALA A 34 -7.23 14.07 9.50
N ASP A 35 -8.04 14.82 8.75
CA ASP A 35 -7.92 14.96 7.29
C ASP A 35 -6.54 15.48 6.89
N LYS A 36 -6.09 16.55 7.57
CA LYS A 36 -4.75 17.11 7.33
C LYS A 36 -3.66 16.08 7.65
N ALA A 37 -3.79 15.33 8.74
CA ALA A 37 -2.80 14.32 9.12
C ALA A 37 -2.70 13.18 8.09
N ILE A 38 -3.82 12.76 7.49
CA ILE A 38 -3.82 11.78 6.37
C ILE A 38 -3.11 12.39 5.15
N ALA A 39 -3.45 13.62 4.77
CA ALA A 39 -2.84 14.29 3.63
C ALA A 39 -1.31 14.46 3.81
N ASP A 40 -0.89 14.91 4.99
CA ASP A 40 0.53 15.09 5.33
C ASP A 40 1.28 13.74 5.36
N ALA A 41 0.67 12.68 5.89
CA ALA A 41 1.26 11.34 5.88
C ALA A 41 1.39 10.79 4.46
N LYS A 42 0.38 10.98 3.60
CA LYS A 42 0.44 10.59 2.19
C LYS A 42 1.50 11.36 1.42
N ALA A 43 1.61 12.67 1.65
CA ALA A 43 2.66 13.50 1.04
C ALA A 43 4.07 13.05 1.43
N LYS A 44 4.21 12.37 2.57
CA LYS A 44 5.45 11.73 3.03
C LYS A 44 5.60 10.29 2.56
N GLU A 45 4.73 9.80 1.67
CA GLU A 45 4.76 8.45 1.10
C GLU A 45 4.40 7.33 2.12
N ALA A 46 3.65 7.65 3.18
CA ALA A 46 3.20 6.65 4.16
C ALA A 46 2.34 5.54 3.50
N ASP A 47 1.60 5.88 2.45
CA ASP A 47 0.81 4.94 1.65
C ASP A 47 1.68 3.95 0.85
N LEU A 48 2.92 4.32 0.55
CA LEU A 48 3.86 3.46 -0.18
C LEU A 48 4.69 2.58 0.75
N TYR A 49 5.17 3.13 1.87
CA TYR A 49 6.13 2.45 2.75
C TYR A 49 5.50 1.87 4.02
N VAL A 50 4.31 2.31 4.41
CA VAL A 50 3.58 1.80 5.59
C VAL A 50 2.08 1.62 5.28
N PRO A 51 1.74 0.88 4.19
CA PRO A 51 0.38 0.82 3.65
C PRO A 51 -0.64 0.29 4.65
N ASP A 52 -0.26 -0.66 5.50
CA ASP A 52 -1.18 -1.29 6.47
C ASP A 52 -1.70 -0.28 7.51
N ILE A 53 -0.81 0.53 8.07
CA ILE A 53 -1.18 1.54 9.08
C ILE A 53 -1.88 2.72 8.41
N PHE A 54 -1.41 3.12 7.22
CA PHE A 54 -2.05 4.18 6.45
C PHE A 54 -3.49 3.81 6.03
N THR A 55 -3.73 2.55 5.67
CA THR A 55 -5.09 2.04 5.37
C THR A 55 -5.95 2.04 6.63
N LYS A 56 -5.43 1.58 7.78
CA LYS A 56 -6.15 1.67 9.07
C LYS A 56 -6.54 3.11 9.42
N ALA A 57 -5.68 4.09 9.13
CA ALA A 57 -6.00 5.50 9.35
C ALA A 57 -7.16 5.97 8.45
N GLN A 58 -7.17 5.58 7.17
CA GLN A 58 -8.27 5.89 6.24
C GLN A 58 -9.58 5.23 6.68
N ASP A 59 -9.54 3.95 7.07
CA ASP A 59 -10.71 3.23 7.57
C ASP A 59 -11.27 3.88 8.84
N GLN A 60 -10.39 4.35 9.72
CA GLN A 60 -10.79 5.04 10.93
C GLN A 60 -11.39 6.42 10.63
N MET A 61 -10.92 7.11 9.60
CA MET A 61 -11.51 8.37 9.16
C MET A 61 -12.89 8.17 8.55
N ASN A 62 -13.09 7.11 7.78
CA ASN A 62 -14.41 6.72 7.27
C ASN A 62 -15.39 6.47 8.42
N LYS A 63 -14.97 5.71 9.45
CA LYS A 63 -15.77 5.51 10.66
C LYS A 63 -16.09 6.82 11.38
N ALA A 64 -15.13 7.75 11.48
CA ALA A 64 -15.36 9.06 12.09
C ALA A 64 -16.46 9.84 11.34
N ASN A 65 -16.40 9.85 10.00
CA ASN A 65 -17.42 10.48 9.14
C ASN A 65 -18.81 9.86 9.30
N GLU A 66 -18.89 8.52 9.36
CA GLU A 66 -20.13 7.80 9.63
C GLU A 66 -20.71 8.17 11.02
N MET A 67 -19.86 8.29 12.04
CA MET A 67 -20.26 8.68 13.39
C MET A 67 -20.76 10.14 13.44
N VAL A 68 -20.14 11.07 12.70
CA VAL A 68 -20.67 12.44 12.56
C VAL A 68 -22.05 12.42 11.93
N THR A 69 -22.24 11.64 10.86
CA THR A 69 -23.55 11.50 10.17
C THR A 69 -24.61 10.91 11.11
N ALA A 70 -24.23 9.94 11.93
CA ALA A 70 -25.08 9.34 12.96
C ALA A 70 -25.25 10.21 14.23
N LYS A 71 -24.70 11.44 14.24
CA LYS A 71 -24.69 12.36 15.39
C LYS A 71 -24.01 11.79 16.66
N LYS A 72 -23.17 10.77 16.50
CA LYS A 72 -22.33 10.14 17.54
C LYS A 72 -21.02 10.93 17.69
N TYR A 73 -21.12 12.17 18.13
CA TYR A 73 -20.00 13.12 18.06
C TYR A 73 -18.81 12.79 18.98
N LYS A 74 -19.06 12.13 20.12
CA LYS A 74 -17.99 11.72 21.04
C LYS A 74 -17.16 10.57 20.43
N GLU A 75 -17.83 9.63 19.79
CA GLU A 75 -17.21 8.53 19.08
C GLU A 75 -16.48 9.04 17.84
N ALA A 76 -17.08 9.96 17.07
CA ALA A 76 -16.43 10.61 15.94
C ALA A 76 -15.13 11.32 16.37
N LYS A 77 -15.15 12.07 17.47
CA LYS A 77 -13.96 12.73 18.03
C LYS A 77 -12.88 11.71 18.39
N THR A 78 -13.25 10.63 19.07
CA THR A 78 -12.31 9.55 19.42
C THR A 78 -11.69 8.93 18.17
N ALA A 79 -12.50 8.68 17.14
CA ALA A 79 -12.03 8.13 15.89
C ALA A 79 -11.07 9.08 15.16
N ALA A 80 -11.39 10.36 15.07
CA ALA A 80 -10.52 11.39 14.49
C ALA A 80 -9.16 11.51 15.21
N LEU A 81 -9.15 11.41 16.55
CA LEU A 81 -7.89 11.40 17.31
C LEU A 81 -7.04 10.16 17.02
N GLU A 82 -7.67 9.00 16.83
CA GLU A 82 -6.96 7.77 16.44
C GLU A 82 -6.38 7.88 15.02
N VAL A 83 -7.05 8.54 14.09
CA VAL A 83 -6.49 8.84 12.75
C VAL A 83 -5.17 9.62 12.88
N VAL A 84 -5.14 10.66 13.72
CA VAL A 84 -3.92 11.46 13.95
C VAL A 84 -2.81 10.60 14.55
N LYS A 85 -3.13 9.69 15.46
CA LYS A 85 -2.14 8.78 16.06
C LYS A 85 -1.60 7.77 15.04
N LEU A 86 -2.46 7.11 14.28
CA LEU A 86 -2.10 6.15 13.23
C LEU A 86 -1.23 6.80 12.14
N THR A 87 -1.55 8.02 11.73
CA THR A 87 -0.76 8.75 10.74
C THR A 87 0.61 9.18 11.28
N GLN A 88 0.71 9.58 12.55
CA GLN A 88 2.01 9.83 13.20
C GLN A 88 2.86 8.58 13.30
N GLU A 89 2.25 7.45 13.68
CA GLU A 89 2.91 6.14 13.71
C GLU A 89 3.40 5.75 12.31
N ALA A 90 2.55 5.86 11.30
CA ALA A 90 2.92 5.59 9.91
C ALA A 90 4.11 6.44 9.47
N VAL A 91 4.09 7.76 9.74
CA VAL A 91 5.20 8.67 9.42
C VAL A 91 6.50 8.28 10.13
N SER A 92 6.43 7.82 11.38
CA SER A 92 7.62 7.41 12.14
C SER A 92 8.30 6.15 11.58
N LEU A 93 7.57 5.31 10.84
CA LEU A 93 8.04 4.03 10.32
C LEU A 93 8.54 4.10 8.86
N ILE A 94 8.35 5.23 8.16
CA ILE A 94 8.67 5.38 6.74
C ILE A 94 10.14 5.09 6.46
N GLU A 95 11.06 5.78 7.13
CA GLU A 95 12.50 5.63 6.88
C GLU A 95 12.98 4.21 7.18
N GLN A 96 12.49 3.61 8.27
CA GLN A 96 12.82 2.22 8.61
C GLN A 96 12.35 1.25 7.52
N ASN A 97 11.11 1.39 7.04
CA ASN A 97 10.57 0.49 6.02
C ASN A 97 11.19 0.74 4.65
N LYS A 98 11.52 1.99 4.31
CA LYS A 98 12.26 2.35 3.10
C LYS A 98 13.65 1.71 3.09
N GLN A 99 14.36 1.77 4.23
CA GLN A 99 15.66 1.13 4.39
C GLN A 99 15.56 -0.39 4.30
N LYS A 100 14.59 -1.02 4.98
CA LYS A 100 14.35 -2.47 4.87
C LYS A 100 14.08 -2.89 3.43
N MET A 101 13.20 -2.18 2.73
CA MET A 101 12.86 -2.47 1.33
C MET A 101 14.07 -2.32 0.41
N LYS A 102 14.92 -1.32 0.67
CA LYS A 102 16.19 -1.14 -0.04
C LYS A 102 17.13 -2.32 0.19
N GLU A 103 17.33 -2.73 1.44
CA GLU A 103 18.18 -3.88 1.79
C GLU A 103 17.66 -5.20 1.19
N GLU A 104 16.35 -5.42 1.21
CA GLU A 104 15.71 -6.58 0.58
C GLU A 104 15.95 -6.59 -0.94
N LEU A 105 15.81 -5.44 -1.60
CA LEU A 105 16.08 -5.29 -3.02
C LEU A 105 17.56 -5.53 -3.33
N GLU A 106 18.48 -4.94 -2.57
CA GLU A 106 19.92 -5.14 -2.74
C GLU A 106 20.32 -6.61 -2.58
N LYS A 107 19.68 -7.34 -1.65
CA LYS A 107 19.86 -8.79 -1.49
C LYS A 107 19.27 -9.60 -2.65
N MET A 108 18.21 -9.11 -3.30
CA MET A 108 17.56 -9.77 -4.43
C MET A 108 18.31 -9.58 -5.75
N LEU A 109 19.07 -8.49 -5.92
CA LEU A 109 19.76 -8.17 -7.18
C LEU A 109 20.71 -9.28 -7.68
N PRO A 110 21.55 -9.94 -6.85
CA PRO A 110 22.37 -11.05 -7.29
C PRO A 110 21.55 -12.25 -7.78
N ASP A 111 20.46 -12.59 -7.09
CA ASP A 111 19.59 -13.71 -7.47
C ASP A 111 18.87 -13.41 -8.79
N LEU A 112 18.42 -12.17 -8.98
CA LEU A 112 17.80 -11.71 -10.21
C LEU A 112 18.78 -11.75 -11.39
N GLN A 113 20.01 -11.29 -11.19
CA GLN A 113 21.08 -11.36 -12.19
C GLN A 113 21.39 -12.82 -12.56
N LYS A 114 21.54 -13.69 -11.56
CA LYS A 114 21.78 -15.12 -11.78
C LYS A 114 20.64 -15.77 -12.57
N ALA A 115 19.39 -15.50 -12.20
CA ALA A 115 18.23 -16.04 -12.90
C ALA A 115 18.19 -15.57 -14.37
N LEU A 116 18.53 -14.31 -14.63
CA LEU A 116 18.65 -13.77 -15.99
C LEU A 116 19.75 -14.46 -16.80
N ASP A 117 20.94 -14.62 -16.21
CA ASP A 117 22.09 -15.25 -16.86
C ASP A 117 21.82 -16.73 -17.20
N GLU A 118 21.20 -17.46 -16.26
CA GLU A 118 20.78 -18.84 -16.47
C GLU A 118 19.73 -18.94 -17.59
N THR A 119 18.77 -18.02 -17.62
CA THR A 119 17.70 -18.00 -18.65
C THR A 119 18.28 -17.65 -20.02
N LYS A 120 19.24 -16.72 -20.10
CA LYS A 120 19.97 -16.39 -21.33
C LYS A 120 20.77 -17.58 -21.86
N SER A 121 21.42 -18.33 -20.97
CA SER A 121 22.13 -19.57 -21.32
C SER A 121 21.17 -20.64 -21.84
N ALA A 122 20.05 -20.86 -21.14
CA ALA A 122 19.00 -21.79 -21.56
C ALA A 122 18.40 -21.42 -22.93
N ALA A 123 18.11 -20.12 -23.14
CA ALA A 123 17.62 -19.60 -24.40
C ALA A 123 18.61 -19.86 -25.55
N THR A 124 19.90 -19.58 -25.32
CA THR A 124 20.96 -19.85 -26.31
C THR A 124 21.05 -21.33 -26.66
N ALA A 125 20.98 -22.22 -25.66
CA ALA A 125 20.98 -23.66 -25.87
C ALA A 125 19.74 -24.13 -26.64
N ALA A 126 18.57 -23.60 -26.31
CA ALA A 126 17.32 -23.93 -26.96
C ALA A 126 17.32 -23.48 -28.43
N ILE A 127 17.78 -22.27 -28.72
CA ILE A 127 17.94 -21.76 -30.10
C ILE A 127 18.89 -22.65 -30.91
N LYS A 128 20.06 -23.00 -30.36
CA LYS A 128 21.04 -23.88 -31.03
C LYS A 128 20.46 -25.25 -31.36
N LYS A 129 19.64 -25.80 -30.47
CA LYS A 129 18.96 -27.09 -30.64
C LYS A 129 17.71 -27.01 -31.53
N LYS A 130 17.34 -25.81 -32.03
CA LYS A 130 16.05 -25.56 -32.70
C LYS A 130 14.87 -26.00 -31.83
N ALA A 131 15.02 -25.80 -30.52
CA ALA A 131 14.07 -26.19 -29.50
C ALA A 131 12.92 -25.20 -29.28
N VAL A 132 12.98 -24.08 -30.00
CA VAL A 132 12.03 -22.98 -29.89
C VAL A 132 11.49 -22.63 -31.26
N SER A 133 10.19 -22.35 -31.32
CA SER A 133 9.47 -22.04 -32.56
C SER A 133 9.76 -20.61 -33.06
N SER A 134 10.15 -19.71 -32.14
CA SER A 134 10.35 -18.29 -32.40
C SER A 134 11.64 -17.81 -31.73
N LYS A 135 12.72 -17.73 -32.50
CA LYS A 135 14.03 -17.28 -32.00
C LYS A 135 14.00 -15.78 -31.69
N GLU A 136 13.40 -15.01 -32.59
CA GLU A 136 13.34 -13.55 -32.56
C GLU A 136 12.55 -13.07 -31.33
N GLU A 137 11.42 -13.71 -31.03
CA GLU A 137 10.61 -13.40 -29.86
C GLU A 137 11.36 -13.73 -28.56
N LEU A 138 12.01 -14.89 -28.48
CA LEU A 138 12.81 -15.24 -27.31
C LEU A 138 13.98 -14.27 -27.10
N GLN A 139 14.67 -13.87 -28.16
CA GLN A 139 15.74 -12.87 -28.08
C GLN A 139 15.20 -11.50 -27.64
N SER A 140 14.04 -11.09 -28.15
CA SER A 140 13.37 -9.86 -27.74
C SER A 140 12.99 -9.88 -26.25
N THR A 141 12.46 -10.99 -25.75
CA THR A 141 12.11 -11.15 -24.34
C THR A 141 13.33 -11.07 -23.44
N ILE A 142 14.44 -11.75 -23.80
CA ILE A 142 15.70 -11.64 -23.04
C ILE A 142 16.24 -10.20 -23.07
N GLY A 143 16.20 -9.53 -24.22
CA GLY A 143 16.60 -8.12 -24.33
C GLY A 143 15.75 -7.21 -23.44
N LYS A 144 14.44 -7.45 -23.38
CA LYS A 144 13.55 -6.74 -22.44
C LYS A 144 13.95 -6.97 -20.99
N PHE A 145 14.27 -8.21 -20.59
CA PHE A 145 14.71 -8.49 -19.22
C PHE A 145 16.02 -7.79 -18.86
N GLU A 146 16.97 -7.68 -19.80
CA GLU A 146 18.22 -6.93 -19.61
C GLU A 146 17.97 -5.43 -19.43
N LEU A 147 17.03 -4.86 -20.20
CA LEU A 147 16.60 -3.47 -20.05
C LEU A 147 15.88 -3.24 -18.71
N ASP A 148 14.95 -4.11 -18.34
CA ASP A 148 14.23 -4.02 -17.07
C ASP A 148 15.21 -4.15 -15.88
N MET A 149 16.20 -5.06 -15.95
CA MET A 149 17.23 -5.19 -14.92
C MET A 149 18.09 -3.92 -14.79
N THR A 150 18.38 -3.26 -15.92
CA THR A 150 19.05 -1.96 -15.92
C THR A 150 18.17 -0.91 -15.25
N SER A 151 16.88 -0.86 -15.59
CA SER A 151 15.93 0.06 -14.99
C SER A 151 15.75 -0.15 -13.49
N VAL A 152 15.77 -1.39 -12.99
CA VAL A 152 15.77 -1.68 -11.54
C VAL A 152 16.97 -0.98 -10.86
N LYS A 153 18.17 -1.11 -11.42
CA LYS A 153 19.40 -0.51 -10.87
C LYS A 153 19.34 1.02 -10.91
N GLU A 154 18.86 1.60 -12.01
CA GLU A 154 18.70 3.05 -12.16
C GLU A 154 17.68 3.61 -11.16
N GLN A 155 16.53 2.95 -10.98
CA GLN A 155 15.50 3.39 -10.03
C GLN A 155 16.00 3.29 -8.58
N LEU A 156 16.73 2.24 -8.25
CA LEU A 156 17.38 2.09 -6.94
C LEU A 156 18.38 3.22 -6.68
N GLN A 157 19.24 3.54 -7.66
CA GLN A 157 20.19 4.67 -7.57
C GLN A 157 19.48 6.03 -7.46
N ALA A 158 18.35 6.19 -8.14
CA ALA A 158 17.52 7.39 -8.07
C ALA A 158 16.69 7.51 -6.78
N GLY A 159 16.81 6.56 -5.84
CA GLY A 159 16.05 6.55 -4.59
C GLY A 159 14.57 6.19 -4.74
N LYS A 160 14.15 5.74 -5.92
CA LYS A 160 12.79 5.27 -6.24
C LYS A 160 12.62 3.81 -5.79
N ILE A 161 12.78 3.59 -4.49
CA ILE A 161 12.93 2.25 -3.90
C ILE A 161 11.70 1.37 -4.15
N LYS A 162 10.50 1.93 -3.97
CA LYS A 162 9.25 1.20 -4.20
C LYS A 162 9.12 0.73 -5.66
N GLN A 163 9.35 1.64 -6.60
CA GLN A 163 9.25 1.34 -8.03
C GLN A 163 10.30 0.30 -8.44
N ALA A 164 11.54 0.42 -7.94
CA ALA A 164 12.60 -0.55 -8.19
C ALA A 164 12.25 -1.94 -7.61
N SER A 165 11.70 -1.99 -6.40
CA SER A 165 11.30 -3.25 -5.75
C SER A 165 10.15 -3.95 -6.50
N ASP A 166 9.14 -3.19 -6.92
CA ASP A 166 8.02 -3.74 -7.70
C ASP A 166 8.49 -4.28 -9.05
N LEU A 167 9.34 -3.52 -9.76
CA LEU A 167 9.91 -3.94 -11.03
C LEU A 167 10.79 -5.18 -10.87
N ALA A 168 11.62 -5.25 -9.83
CA ALA A 168 12.46 -6.42 -9.56
C ALA A 168 11.65 -7.69 -9.29
N LYS A 169 10.57 -7.59 -8.51
CA LYS A 169 9.65 -8.71 -8.24
C LYS A 169 8.96 -9.19 -9.51
N MET A 170 8.42 -8.26 -10.29
CA MET A 170 7.79 -8.57 -11.57
C MET A 170 8.80 -9.21 -12.55
N LEU A 171 10.01 -8.68 -12.63
CA LEU A 171 11.06 -9.21 -13.49
C LEU A 171 11.47 -10.63 -13.07
N LEU A 172 11.60 -10.89 -11.77
CA LEU A 172 11.90 -12.23 -11.26
C LEU A 172 10.83 -13.25 -11.67
N GLU A 173 9.55 -12.88 -11.54
CA GLU A 173 8.43 -13.71 -11.96
C GLU A 173 8.47 -14.00 -13.47
N GLN A 174 8.71 -12.98 -14.28
CA GLN A 174 8.81 -13.12 -15.74
C GLN A 174 10.00 -13.98 -16.17
N ILE A 175 11.17 -13.81 -15.54
CA ILE A 175 12.35 -14.63 -15.80
C ILE A 175 12.07 -16.10 -15.44
N ASN A 176 11.47 -16.36 -14.28
CA ASN A 176 11.15 -17.72 -13.86
C ASN A 176 10.12 -18.38 -14.77
N ALA A 177 9.08 -17.65 -15.19
CA ALA A 177 8.10 -18.14 -16.16
C ALA A 177 8.76 -18.47 -17.51
N GLN A 178 9.64 -17.59 -18.00
CA GLN A 178 10.38 -17.83 -19.25
C GLN A 178 11.32 -19.03 -19.14
N LYS A 179 12.01 -19.18 -18.01
CA LYS A 179 12.87 -20.33 -17.72
C LYS A 179 12.06 -21.63 -17.71
N GLN A 180 10.90 -21.65 -17.06
CA GLN A 180 10.02 -22.82 -17.04
C GLN A 180 9.51 -23.15 -18.45
N SER A 181 9.09 -22.15 -19.22
CA SER A 181 8.69 -22.33 -20.62
C SER A 181 9.78 -23.01 -21.46
N LEU A 182 11.04 -22.58 -21.31
CA LEU A 182 12.18 -23.19 -22.00
C LEU A 182 12.42 -24.65 -21.59
N ILE A 183 12.21 -24.98 -20.30
CA ILE A 183 12.31 -26.36 -19.80
C ILE A 183 11.21 -27.22 -20.42
N ASP A 184 9.97 -26.73 -20.46
CA ASP A 184 8.83 -27.48 -20.99
C ASP A 184 8.97 -27.73 -22.50
N MET A 185 9.44 -26.72 -23.26
CA MET A 185 9.75 -26.86 -24.69
C MET A 185 10.85 -27.91 -24.93
N ALA A 186 11.90 -27.91 -24.10
CA ALA A 186 12.96 -28.91 -24.19
C ALA A 186 12.48 -30.33 -23.84
N ALA A 187 11.49 -30.47 -22.94
CA ALA A 187 10.90 -31.75 -22.57
C ALA A 187 10.00 -32.31 -23.70
N GLN A 188 9.22 -31.46 -24.36
CA GLN A 188 8.33 -31.84 -25.47
C GLN A 188 9.09 -32.28 -26.72
N GLN A 189 10.36 -31.88 -26.88
CA GLN A 189 11.21 -32.32 -27.98
C GLN A 189 11.93 -33.65 -27.77
N LYS A 190 11.81 -34.29 -26.59
CA LYS A 190 12.28 -35.67 -26.45
C LYS A 190 11.43 -36.57 -27.36
N PRO A 191 12.03 -37.31 -28.32
CA PRO A 191 11.28 -38.04 -29.33
C PRO A 191 10.32 -39.02 -28.69
N ALA A 192 9.10 -39.08 -29.21
CA ALA A 192 8.23 -40.24 -29.05
C ALA A 192 9.03 -41.45 -29.51
N LYS A 193 9.49 -42.28 -28.58
CA LYS A 193 10.01 -43.60 -28.90
C LYS A 193 8.89 -44.38 -29.56
N LYS A 194 8.93 -44.54 -30.88
CA LYS A 194 8.62 -45.76 -31.63
C LYS A 194 8.75 -45.51 -33.12
#